data_AF-A0A1I0EEU9-F1
#
_entry.id   AF-A0A1I0EEU9-F1
#
_cell.length_a   1.000
_cell.length_b   1.000
_cell.length_c   1.000
_cell.angle_alpha   90.00
_cell.angle_beta   90.00
_cell.angle_gamma   90.00
#
_symmetry.space_group_name_H-M   'P 1'
#
loop_
_entity.id
_entity.type
_entity.pdbx_description
1 polymer ?
#
loop_
_entity_poly.entity_id
_entity_poly.type
_entity_poly.pdbx_seq_one_letter_code
_entity_poly.pdbx_strand_id
1 'polypeptide(L)'
;MRFHYTFQKVVDLKGNERTQAEWMLSSALGELQAQEKSLDELLSQRYEMVLALQSAAQQATPMAKIREMQDYVEYLDSCIARKHSDINLAHQEVQHKQDQLNTKMLDEKVWLKAKDKAQAIFQHNMNLREQNELDEMATVRFAMKSL
;
A
#
# COMPACT_ATOMS: atom_id res chain seq x y z
N MET A 1 -8.57 29.86 -24.57
CA MET A 1 -9.12 28.50 -24.78
C MET A 1 -8.79 27.63 -23.56
N ARG A 2 -9.69 26.74 -23.10
CA ARG A 2 -9.44 25.87 -21.94
C ARG A 2 -8.87 24.52 -22.40
N PHE A 3 -7.80 24.04 -21.77
CA PHE A 3 -7.22 22.72 -22.07
C PHE A 3 -8.20 21.60 -21.70
N HIS A 4 -8.50 20.72 -22.65
CA HIS A 4 -9.30 19.53 -22.43
C HIS A 4 -8.45 18.30 -22.75
N TYR A 5 -8.15 17.50 -21.73
CA TYR A 5 -7.39 16.28 -21.89
C TYR A 5 -8.32 15.11 -22.21
N THR A 6 -8.16 14.51 -23.38
CA THR A 6 -9.02 13.42 -23.90
C THR A 6 -9.02 12.19 -23.01
N PHE A 7 -7.93 11.92 -22.28
CA PHE A 7 -7.80 10.77 -21.40
C PHE A 7 -7.96 11.11 -19.91
N GLN A 8 -8.62 12.22 -19.56
CA GLN A 8 -8.80 12.62 -18.15
C GLN A 8 -9.47 11.51 -17.33
N LYS A 9 -10.51 10.86 -17.87
CA LYS A 9 -11.19 9.73 -17.21
C LYS A 9 -10.26 8.55 -16.92
N VAL A 10 -9.26 8.31 -17.78
CA VAL A 10 -8.29 7.23 -17.60
C VAL A 10 -7.33 7.57 -16.46
N VAL A 11 -6.89 8.82 -16.38
CA VAL A 11 -6.06 9.31 -15.26
C VAL A 11 -6.81 9.16 -13.94
N ASP A 12 -8.07 9.57 -13.89
CA ASP A 12 -8.91 9.48 -12.68
C ASP A 12 -9.12 8.01 -12.27
N LEU A 13 -9.38 7.12 -13.23
CA LEU A 13 -9.47 5.68 -12.97
C LEU A 13 -8.18 5.11 -12.37
N LYS A 14 -7.02 5.54 -12.89
CA LYS A 14 -5.70 5.08 -12.41
C LYS A 14 -5.40 5.58 -11.00
N GLY A 15 -5.79 6.80 -10.67
CA GLY A 15 -5.74 7.30 -9.30
C GLY A 15 -6.61 6.48 -8.34
N ASN A 16 -7.84 6.14 -8.75
CA ASN A 16 -8.73 5.28 -7.95
C ASN A 16 -8.16 3.87 -7.75
N GLU A 17 -7.57 3.26 -8.80
CA GLU A 17 -6.90 1.96 -8.69
C GLU A 17 -5.74 2.00 -7.67
N ARG A 18 -4.95 3.09 -7.63
CA ARG A 18 -3.92 3.27 -6.60
C ARG A 18 -4.53 3.32 -5.21
N THR A 19 -5.53 4.18 -4.99
CA THR A 19 -6.17 4.31 -3.67
C THR A 19 -6.78 2.98 -3.22
N GLN A 20 -7.36 2.21 -4.13
CA GLN A 20 -7.87 0.87 -3.83
C GLN A 20 -6.74 -0.08 -3.40
N ALA A 21 -5.60 -0.06 -4.08
CA ALA A 21 -4.43 -0.87 -3.71
C ALA A 21 -3.86 -0.44 -2.34
N GLU A 22 -3.87 0.85 -2.02
CA GLU A 22 -3.46 1.35 -0.70
C GLU A 22 -4.37 0.82 0.42
N TRP A 23 -5.68 0.80 0.17
CA TRP A 23 -6.64 0.24 1.14
C TRP A 23 -6.43 -1.25 1.35
N MET A 24 -6.18 -2.00 0.27
CA MET A 24 -5.86 -3.44 0.37
C MET A 24 -4.58 -3.68 1.17
N LEU A 25 -3.53 -2.89 0.95
CA LEU A 25 -2.28 -2.99 1.71
C LEU A 25 -2.50 -2.66 3.20
N SER A 26 -3.25 -1.60 3.49
CA SER A 26 -3.58 -1.21 4.87
C SER A 26 -4.34 -2.32 5.61
N SER A 27 -5.31 -2.95 4.94
CA SER A 27 -6.05 -4.10 5.49
C SER A 27 -5.12 -5.28 5.80
N ALA A 28 -4.25 -5.66 4.85
CA ALA A 28 -3.30 -6.75 5.02
C ALA A 28 -2.31 -6.50 6.17
N LEU A 29 -1.85 -5.25 6.32
CA LEU A 29 -0.97 -4.86 7.44
C LEU A 29 -1.70 -4.96 8.79
N GLY A 30 -2.98 -4.58 8.83
CA GLY A 30 -3.81 -4.74 10.02
C GLY A 30 -4.00 -6.22 10.42
N GLU A 31 -4.20 -7.10 9.44
CA GLU A 31 -4.29 -8.54 9.67
C GLU A 31 -2.96 -9.12 10.19
N LEU A 32 -1.83 -8.73 9.61
CA LEU A 32 -0.50 -9.13 10.08
C LEU A 32 -0.29 -8.71 11.55
N GLN A 33 -0.57 -7.44 11.87
CA GLN A 33 -0.43 -6.92 13.23
C GLN A 33 -1.33 -7.66 14.23
N ALA A 34 -2.53 -8.06 13.81
CA ALA A 34 -3.43 -8.85 14.64
C ALA A 34 -2.88 -10.27 14.91
N GLN A 35 -2.25 -10.91 13.91
CA GLN A 35 -1.61 -12.21 14.11
C GLN A 35 -0.38 -12.10 15.02
N GLU A 36 0.45 -11.08 14.85
CA GLU A 36 1.62 -10.82 15.72
C GLU A 36 1.20 -10.60 17.17
N LYS A 37 0.13 -9.82 17.40
CA LYS A 37 -0.42 -9.62 18.74
C LYS A 37 -0.94 -10.93 19.35
N SER A 38 -1.64 -11.75 18.57
CA SER A 38 -2.13 -13.04 19.03
C SER A 38 -0.99 -14.01 19.38
N LEU A 39 0.12 -13.95 18.65
CA LEU A 39 1.33 -14.71 18.97
C LEU A 39 1.94 -14.26 20.30
N ASP A 40 2.04 -12.96 20.55
CA ASP A 40 2.56 -12.40 21.80
C ASP A 40 1.73 -12.84 23.02
N GLU A 41 0.40 -12.87 22.87
CA GLU A 41 -0.52 -13.40 23.87
C GLU A 41 -0.27 -14.90 24.15
N LEU A 42 -0.04 -15.72 23.11
CA LEU A 42 0.28 -17.14 23.26
C LEU A 42 1.63 -17.36 23.95
N LEU A 43 2.65 -16.58 23.59
CA LEU A 43 3.98 -16.64 24.22
C LEU A 43 3.91 -16.26 25.69
N SER A 44 3.13 -15.23 26.03
CA SER A 44 2.89 -14.81 27.41
C SER A 44 2.19 -15.91 28.22
N GLN A 45 1.12 -16.50 27.69
CA GLN A 45 0.42 -17.62 28.34
C GLN A 45 1.33 -18.83 28.56
N ARG A 46 2.17 -19.15 27.56
CA ARG A 46 3.14 -20.24 27.63
C ARG A 46 4.19 -19.98 28.71
N TYR A 47 4.69 -18.75 28.80
CA TYR A 47 5.63 -18.36 29.84
C TYR A 47 5.02 -18.48 31.25
N GLU A 48 3.80 -17.97 31.44
CA GLU A 48 3.07 -18.07 32.71
C GLU A 48 2.83 -19.53 33.12
N MET A 49 2.47 -20.40 32.17
CA MET A 49 2.27 -21.83 32.45
C MET A 49 3.56 -22.56 32.81
N VAL A 50 4.67 -22.24 32.16
CA VAL A 50 5.97 -22.82 32.52
C VAL A 50 6.39 -22.39 33.93
N LEU A 51 6.16 -21.13 34.32
CA LEU A 51 6.40 -20.68 35.70
C LEU A 51 5.50 -21.39 36.70
N ALA A 52 4.21 -21.54 36.39
CA ALA A 52 3.27 -22.26 37.22
C ALA A 52 3.66 -23.74 37.39
N LEU A 53 4.15 -24.38 36.32
CA LEU A 53 4.64 -25.76 36.32
C LEU A 53 5.89 -25.90 37.22
N GLN A 54 6.84 -24.97 37.13
CA GLN A 54 8.03 -24.97 37.99
C GLN A 54 7.66 -24.82 39.47
N SER A 55 6.73 -23.91 39.79
CA SER A 55 6.23 -23.73 41.16
C SER A 55 5.51 -24.99 41.67
N ALA A 56 4.65 -25.60 40.84
CA ALA A 56 3.96 -26.84 41.18
C ALA A 56 4.93 -28.01 41.40
N ALA A 57 6.03 -28.09 40.66
CA ALA A 57 7.06 -29.11 40.82
C ALA A 57 7.86 -28.97 42.14
N GLN A 58 7.96 -27.75 42.69
CA GLN A 58 8.62 -27.49 43.98
C GLN A 58 7.70 -27.79 45.19
N GLN A 59 6.40 -27.94 44.95
CA GLN A 59 5.40 -28.26 45.98
C GLN A 59 5.04 -29.75 45.96
N ALA A 60 4.36 -30.24 46.99
CA ALA A 60 3.82 -31.61 47.04
C ALA A 60 2.59 -31.77 46.14
N THR A 61 2.73 -31.47 44.86
CA THR A 61 1.65 -31.49 43.88
C THR A 61 1.46 -32.91 43.32
N PRO A 62 0.21 -33.39 43.13
CA PRO A 62 -0.04 -34.67 42.49
C PRO A 62 0.55 -34.74 41.08
N MET A 63 1.20 -35.87 40.76
CA MET A 63 1.82 -36.09 39.44
C MET A 63 0.85 -35.93 38.27
N ALA A 64 -0.44 -36.27 38.46
CA ALA A 64 -1.47 -36.09 37.44
C ALA A 64 -1.62 -34.63 37.01
N LYS A 65 -1.55 -33.70 37.96
CA LYS A 65 -1.68 -32.26 37.71
C LYS A 65 -0.44 -31.70 37.01
N ILE A 66 0.75 -32.21 37.36
CA ILE A 66 2.00 -31.86 36.67
C ILE A 66 1.93 -32.30 35.20
N ARG A 67 1.44 -33.51 34.93
CA ARG A 67 1.27 -34.02 33.56
C ARG A 67 0.26 -33.18 32.76
N GLU A 68 -0.89 -32.86 33.34
CA GLU A 68 -1.88 -31.99 32.68
C GLU A 68 -1.30 -30.63 32.28
N MET A 69 -0.50 -30.01 33.16
CA MET A 69 0.17 -28.75 32.86
C MET A 69 1.23 -28.90 31.75
N GLN A 70 1.97 -30.02 31.72
CA GLN A 70 2.92 -30.33 30.64
C GLN A 70 2.21 -30.50 29.30
N ASP A 71 1.13 -31.29 29.25
CA ASP A 71 0.33 -31.51 28.05
C ASP A 71 -0.22 -30.17 27.50
N TYR A 72 -0.63 -29.26 28.39
CA TYR A 72 -1.10 -27.94 27.99
C TYR A 72 0.03 -27.06 27.43
N VAL A 73 1.25 -27.11 27.99
CA VAL A 73 2.41 -26.41 27.43
C VAL A 73 2.75 -26.93 26.03
N GLU A 74 2.72 -28.26 25.82
CA GLU A 74 2.95 -28.85 24.49
C GLU A 74 1.88 -28.42 23.46
N TYR A 75 0.62 -28.31 23.91
CA TYR A 75 -0.45 -27.75 23.09
C TYR A 75 -0.20 -26.29 22.72
N LEU A 76 0.25 -25.46 23.67
CA LEU A 76 0.60 -24.06 23.41
C LEU A 76 1.78 -23.94 22.44
N ASP A 77 2.83 -24.74 22.61
CA ASP A 77 3.98 -24.77 21.71
C ASP A 77 3.56 -25.17 20.28
N SER A 78 2.61 -26.11 20.14
CA SER A 78 2.02 -26.48 18.85
C SER A 78 1.20 -25.34 18.22
N CYS A 79 0.45 -24.60 19.03
CA CYS A 79 -0.30 -23.42 18.58
C CYS A 79 0.64 -22.29 18.13
N ILE A 80 1.71 -22.03 18.88
CA ILE A 80 2.74 -21.05 18.56
C ILE A 80 3.41 -21.38 17.23
N ALA A 81 3.80 -22.65 17.02
CA ALA A 81 4.40 -23.09 15.77
C ALA A 81 3.48 -22.86 14.56
N ARG A 82 2.18 -23.13 14.70
CA ARG A 82 1.17 -22.83 13.66
C ARG A 82 1.05 -21.33 13.43
N LYS A 83 1.04 -20.51 14.49
CA LYS A 83 0.97 -19.04 14.36
C LYS A 83 2.18 -18.42 13.69
N HIS A 84 3.38 -18.95 13.90
CA HIS A 84 4.52 -18.53 13.10
C HIS A 84 4.33 -18.80 11.61
N SER A 85 3.74 -19.95 11.24
CA SER A 85 3.42 -20.23 9.84
C SER A 85 2.37 -19.25 9.28
N ASP A 86 1.32 -18.95 10.06
CA ASP A 86 0.27 -18.01 9.65
C ASP A 86 0.83 -16.59 9.46
N ILE A 87 1.71 -16.13 10.36
CA ILE A 87 2.40 -14.83 10.26
C ILE A 87 3.28 -14.78 9.01
N ASN A 88 4.00 -15.86 8.70
CA ASN A 88 4.81 -15.93 7.48
C ASN A 88 3.95 -15.79 6.22
N LEU A 89 2.77 -16.42 6.17
CA LEU A 89 1.83 -16.27 5.07
C LEU A 89 1.27 -14.84 5.00
N ALA A 90 0.93 -14.23 6.14
CA ALA A 90 0.47 -12.84 6.20
C ALA A 90 1.55 -11.86 5.71
N HIS A 91 2.83 -12.08 6.06
CA HIS A 91 3.94 -11.27 5.53
C HIS A 91 4.06 -11.39 4.00
N GLN A 92 3.94 -12.60 3.46
CA GLN A 92 3.96 -12.81 2.00
C GLN A 92 2.81 -12.06 1.31
N GLU A 93 1.61 -12.07 1.92
CA GLU A 93 0.46 -11.35 1.38
C GLU A 93 0.68 -9.82 1.43
N VAL A 94 1.22 -9.29 2.53
CA VAL A 94 1.58 -7.87 2.64
C VAL A 94 2.59 -7.48 1.55
N GLN A 95 3.63 -8.28 1.36
CA GLN A 95 4.62 -8.06 0.30
C GLN A 95 3.95 -8.06 -1.09
N HIS A 96 3.07 -9.02 -1.34
CA HIS A 96 2.33 -9.08 -2.60
C HIS A 96 1.46 -7.85 -2.84
N LYS A 97 0.72 -7.37 -1.81
CA LYS A 97 -0.06 -6.12 -1.92
C LYS A 97 0.84 -4.90 -2.13
N GLN A 98 2.01 -4.86 -1.53
CA GLN A 98 2.97 -3.77 -1.71
C GLN A 98 3.50 -3.72 -3.15
N ASP A 99 3.81 -4.87 -3.75
CA ASP A 99 4.23 -4.96 -5.15
C ASP A 99 3.11 -4.53 -6.11
N GLN A 100 1.86 -4.91 -5.81
CA GLN A 100 0.69 -4.45 -6.56
C GLN A 100 0.53 -2.93 -6.48
N LEU A 101 0.64 -2.35 -5.28
CA LEU A 101 0.57 -0.90 -5.09
C LEU A 101 1.66 -0.19 -5.89
N ASN A 102 2.90 -0.67 -5.80
CA ASN A 102 4.03 -0.11 -6.57
C ASN A 102 3.75 -0.10 -8.07
N THR A 103 3.20 -1.19 -8.60
CA THR A 103 2.81 -1.29 -10.02
C THR A 103 1.75 -0.24 -10.37
N LYS A 104 0.71 -0.09 -9.54
CA LYS A 104 -0.36 0.91 -9.76
C LYS A 104 0.15 2.34 -9.66
N MET A 105 1.06 2.63 -8.74
CA MET A 105 1.70 3.94 -8.63
C MET A 105 2.53 4.28 -9.87
N LEU A 106 3.27 3.32 -10.42
CA LEU A 106 4.03 3.50 -11.65
C LEU A 106 3.10 3.79 -12.84
N ASP A 107 2.02 3.02 -12.97
CA ASP A 107 1.01 3.24 -14.01
C ASP A 107 0.43 4.66 -13.93
N GLU A 108 -0.05 5.08 -12.74
CA GLU A 108 -0.59 6.44 -12.54
C GLU A 108 0.44 7.51 -12.92
N LYS A 109 1.70 7.34 -12.53
CA LYS A 109 2.78 8.28 -12.85
C LYS A 109 3.02 8.39 -14.35
N VAL A 110 2.92 7.29 -15.11
CA VAL A 110 3.02 7.31 -16.57
C VAL A 110 1.87 8.13 -17.17
N TRP A 111 0.64 7.94 -16.68
CA TRP A 111 -0.54 8.66 -17.16
C TRP A 111 -0.50 10.16 -16.82
N LEU A 112 -0.02 10.52 -15.63
CA LEU A 112 0.19 11.92 -15.24
C LEU A 112 1.24 12.59 -16.14
N LYS A 113 2.38 11.93 -16.38
CA LYS A 113 3.39 12.45 -17.31
C LYS A 113 2.85 12.63 -18.74
N ALA A 114 2.01 11.72 -19.21
CA ALA A 114 1.38 11.84 -20.52
C ALA A 114 0.44 13.07 -20.59
N LYS A 115 -0.33 13.31 -19.52
CA LYS A 115 -1.18 14.50 -19.37
C LYS A 115 -0.34 15.79 -19.38
N ASP A 116 0.75 15.84 -18.62
CA ASP A 116 1.64 17.01 -18.56
C ASP A 116 2.24 17.32 -19.92
N LYS A 117 2.67 16.28 -20.66
CA LYS A 117 3.19 16.43 -22.02
C LYS A 117 2.12 16.99 -22.97
N ALA A 118 0.88 16.49 -22.90
CA ALA A 118 -0.22 16.99 -23.72
C ALA A 118 -0.54 18.46 -23.39
N GLN A 119 -0.47 18.84 -22.12
CA GLN A 119 -0.66 20.22 -21.68
C GLN A 119 0.45 21.14 -22.22
N ALA A 120 1.71 20.70 -22.17
CA ALA A 120 2.84 21.45 -22.72
C ALA A 120 2.69 21.70 -24.24
N ILE A 121 2.27 20.67 -24.99
CA ILE A 121 2.00 20.79 -26.43
C ILE A 121 0.85 21.77 -26.69
N PHE A 122 -0.23 21.69 -25.92
CA PHE A 122 -1.36 22.62 -26.05
C PHE A 122 -0.93 24.07 -25.80
N GLN A 123 -0.15 24.32 -24.74
CA GLN A 123 0.35 25.66 -24.43
C GLN A 123 1.27 26.18 -25.54
N HIS A 124 2.15 25.34 -26.06
CA HIS A 124 3.03 25.71 -27.16
C HIS A 124 2.25 26.11 -28.41
N ASN A 125 1.23 25.33 -28.78
CA ASN A 125 0.36 25.65 -29.93
C ASN A 125 -0.44 26.95 -29.72
N MET A 126 -0.91 27.23 -28.50
CA MET A 126 -1.58 28.49 -28.19
C MET A 126 -0.62 29.68 -28.34
N ASN A 127 0.58 29.58 -27.77
CA ASN A 127 1.59 30.63 -27.89
C ASN A 127 1.97 30.88 -29.36
N LEU A 128 2.14 29.82 -30.15
CA LEU A 128 2.47 29.93 -31.58
C LEU A 128 1.33 30.61 -32.37
N ARG A 129 0.08 30.28 -32.05
CA ARG A 129 -1.08 30.92 -32.67
C ARG A 129 -1.16 32.41 -32.31
N GLU A 130 -0.98 32.75 -31.04
CA GLU A 130 -0.94 34.15 -30.59
C GLU A 130 0.20 34.93 -31.27
N GLN A 131 1.38 34.33 -31.42
CA GLN A 131 2.49 34.92 -32.15
C GLN A 131 2.14 35.17 -33.62
N ASN A 132 1.56 34.19 -34.30
CA ASN A 132 1.13 34.35 -35.70
C ASN A 132 0.09 35.48 -35.85
N GLU A 133 -0.88 35.57 -34.94
CA GLU A 133 -1.88 36.66 -34.94
C GLU A 133 -1.21 38.04 -34.73
N LEU A 134 -0.18 38.13 -33.87
CA LEU A 134 0.61 39.35 -33.67
C LEU A 134 1.43 39.74 -34.92
N ASP A 135 2.06 38.76 -35.55
CA ASP A 135 2.89 38.95 -36.76
C ASP A 135 2.03 39.38 -37.95
N GLU A 136 0.84 38.80 -38.12
CA GLU A 136 -0.14 39.23 -39.13
C GLU A 136 -0.56 40.69 -38.89
N MET A 137 -0.90 41.06 -37.65
CA MET A 137 -1.25 42.44 -37.32
C MET A 137 -0.09 43.43 -37.51
N ALA A 138 1.15 43.00 -37.29
CA ALA A 138 2.34 43.81 -37.55
C ALA A 138 2.54 44.02 -39.07
N THR A 139 2.37 42.96 -39.86
CA THR A 139 2.51 43.00 -41.32
C THR A 139 1.45 43.90 -41.97
N VAL A 140 0.18 43.78 -41.55
CA VAL A 140 -0.90 44.66 -42.02
C VAL A 140 -0.62 46.12 -41.66
N ARG A 141 -0.20 46.41 -40.43
CA ARG A 141 0.15 47.78 -40.01
C ARG A 141 1.34 48.34 -40.79
N PHE A 142 2.35 47.53 -41.06
CA PHE A 142 3.49 47.94 -41.87
C PHE A 142 3.05 48.28 -43.30
N ALA A 143 2.27 47.40 -43.94
CA ALA A 143 1.74 47.61 -45.28
C ALA A 143 0.86 48.87 -45.40
N MET A 144 0.04 49.17 -44.38
CA MET A 144 -0.79 50.38 -44.33
C MET A 144 0.01 51.67 -44.09
N LYS A 145 1.21 51.59 -43.50
CA LYS A 145 2.10 52.75 -43.26
C LYS A 145 3.00 53.07 -44.46
N SER A 146 3.18 52.12 -45.37
CA SER A 146 3.95 52.26 -46.61
C SER A 146 3.12 52.73 -47.83
N LEU A 147 1.83 53.01 -47.63
CA LEU A 147 0.90 53.68 -48.56
C LEU A 147 0.75 55.15 -48.16
#